data_AF-A0A354SCW1-F1
#
_entry.id   AF-A0A354SCW1-F1
#
_cell.length_a   1.000
_cell.length_b   1.000
_cell.length_c   1.000
_cell.angle_alpha   90.00
_cell.angle_beta   90.00
_cell.angle_gamma   90.00
#
_symmetry.space_group_name_H-M   'P 1'
#
loop_
_entity.id
_entity.type
_entity.pdbx_description
1 polymer ?
#
loop_
_entity_poly.entity_id
_entity_poly.type
_entity_poly.pdbx_seq_one_letter_code
_entity_poly.pdbx_strand_id
1 'polypeptide(L)' 'MSKPADVSALSFEQARDELASVVQTLEAGGHTLEASLALWERGELLAAHCQQWLNTARERLDGATEPE' A
#
# COMPACT_ATOMS: atom_id res chain seq x y z
N MET A 1 -8.23 -14.73 0.32
CA MET A 1 -8.39 -13.32 -0.08
C MET A 1 -8.23 -12.49 1.18
N SER A 2 -7.19 -11.66 1.27
CA SER A 2 -6.92 -10.83 2.46
C SER A 2 -7.97 -9.73 2.57
N LYS A 3 -8.52 -9.54 3.76
CA LYS A 3 -9.62 -8.60 4.02
C LYS A 3 -9.07 -7.17 4.11
N PRO A 4 -9.84 -6.12 3.77
CA PRO A 4 -9.41 -4.72 3.96
C PRO A 4 -8.91 -4.41 5.38
N ALA A 5 -9.50 -5.07 6.38
CA ALA A 5 -9.07 -4.98 7.78
C ALA A 5 -7.63 -5.46 8.02
N ASP A 6 -7.13 -6.41 7.22
CA ASP A 6 -5.77 -6.94 7.38
C ASP A 6 -4.71 -5.90 6.96
N VAL A 7 -5.00 -5.07 5.95
CA VAL A 7 -4.08 -4.01 5.51
C VAL A 7 -3.96 -2.91 6.57
N SER A 8 -5.09 -2.52 7.17
CA SER A 8 -5.11 -1.43 8.16
C SER A 8 -4.26 -1.71 9.40
N ALA A 9 -3.96 -2.98 9.69
CA ALA A 9 -3.12 -3.40 10.79
C ALA A 9 -1.61 -3.39 10.46
N LEU A 10 -1.23 -3.19 9.20
CA LEU A 10 0.17 -3.18 8.78
C LEU A 10 0.84 -1.85 9.12
N SER A 11 2.11 -1.93 9.54
CA SER A 11 3.01 -0.77 9.50
C SER A 11 3.27 -0.32 8.06
N PHE A 12 3.76 0.91 7.89
CA PHE A 12 4.14 1.45 6.58
C PHE A 12 5.15 0.55 5.86
N GLU A 13 6.21 0.11 6.55
CA GLU A 13 7.27 -0.72 5.97
C GLU A 13 6.73 -2.08 5.53
N GLN A 14 5.88 -2.71 6.35
CA GLN A 14 5.25 -3.99 5.99
C GLN A 14 4.36 -3.84 4.77
N ALA A 15 3.53 -2.80 4.71
CA ALA A 15 2.65 -2.56 3.57
C ALA A 15 3.43 -2.25 2.29
N ARG A 16 4.53 -1.47 2.40
CA ARG A 16 5.43 -1.17 1.29
C ARG A 16 6.11 -2.43 0.76
N ASP A 17 6.64 -3.27 1.64
CA ASP A 17 7.38 -4.47 1.25
C ASP A 17 6.43 -5.50 0.59
N GLU A 18 5.22 -5.64 1.12
CA GLU A 18 4.19 -6.47 0.48
C GLU A 18 3.77 -5.91 -0.88
N LEU A 19 3.58 -4.59 -1.01
CA LEU A 19 3.25 -3.95 -2.28
C LEU A 19 4.34 -4.20 -3.33
N ALA A 20 5.61 -4.07 -2.95
CA ALA A 20 6.74 -4.36 -3.84
C ALA A 20 6.72 -5.83 -4.30
N SER A 21 6.40 -6.77 -3.41
CA SER A 21 6.26 -8.19 -3.76
C SER A 21 5.09 -8.44 -4.72
N VAL A 22 3.95 -7.77 -4.53
CA VAL A 22 2.78 -7.86 -5.42
C VAL A 22 3.14 -7.35 -6.82
N VAL A 23 3.79 -6.20 -6.92
CA VAL A 23 4.24 -5.61 -8.19
C VAL A 23 5.21 -6.55 -8.90
N GLN A 24 6.24 -7.05 -8.20
CA GLN A 24 7.20 -7.99 -8.77
C GLN A 24 6.50 -9.26 -9.32
N THR A 25 5.49 -9.75 -8.60
CA THR A 25 4.75 -10.95 -9.01
C THR A 25 3.90 -10.68 -10.26
N LEU A 26 3.25 -9.51 -10.34
CA LEU A 26 2.50 -9.10 -11.53
C LEU A 26 3.41 -8.93 -12.75
N GLU A 27 4.57 -8.30 -12.57
CA GLU A 27 5.57 -8.06 -13.63
C GLU A 27 6.18 -9.35 -14.18
N ALA A 28 6.38 -10.36 -13.31
CA ALA A 28 6.87 -11.67 -13.74
C ALA A 28 5.90 -12.39 -14.70
N GLY A 29 4.60 -12.06 -14.65
CA GLY A 29 3.57 -12.68 -15.46
C GLY A 29 3.36 -14.16 -15.14
N GLY A 30 2.71 -14.89 -16.06
CA GLY A 30 2.44 -16.34 -15.90
C GLY A 30 1.25 -16.69 -15.01
N HIS A 31 0.51 -15.69 -14.52
CA HIS A 31 -0.70 -15.87 -13.72
C HIS A 31 -1.94 -15.92 -14.60
N THR A 32 -3.02 -16.55 -14.12
CA THR A 32 -4.34 -16.41 -14.76
C THR A 32 -4.86 -14.98 -14.61
N LEU A 33 -5.88 -14.64 -15.37
CA LEU A 33 -6.55 -13.34 -15.26
C LEU A 33 -7.10 -13.13 -13.84
N GLU A 34 -7.77 -14.13 -13.27
CA GLU A 34 -8.37 -14.06 -11.93
C GLU A 34 -7.30 -13.85 -10.85
N ALA A 35 -6.16 -14.56 -10.97
CA ALA A 35 -5.04 -14.38 -10.05
C ALA A 35 -4.39 -12.98 -10.20
N SER A 36 -4.26 -12.48 -11.43
CA SER A 36 -3.74 -11.14 -11.71
C SER A 36 -4.65 -10.05 -11.14
N LEU A 37 -5.98 -10.22 -11.24
CA LEU A 37 -6.95 -9.30 -10.67
C LEU A 37 -6.88 -9.29 -9.14
N ALA A 38 -6.78 -10.45 -8.50
CA ALA A 38 -6.65 -10.53 -7.04
C ALA A 38 -5.35 -9.87 -6.53
N LEU A 39 -4.23 -10.05 -7.25
CA LEU A 39 -2.97 -9.37 -6.95
C LEU A 39 -3.11 -7.86 -7.13
N TRP A 40 -3.75 -7.40 -8.21
CA TRP A 40 -3.98 -5.98 -8.46
C TRP A 40 -4.83 -5.34 -7.35
N GLU A 41 -5.97 -5.94 -6.99
CA GLU A 41 -6.83 -5.44 -5.91
C GLU A 41 -6.08 -5.34 -4.57
N ARG A 42 -5.22 -6.33 -4.27
CA ARG A 42 -4.36 -6.29 -3.08
C ARG A 42 -3.35 -5.15 -3.17
N GLY A 43 -2.73 -4.95 -4.32
CA GLY A 43 -1.80 -3.86 -4.58
C GLY A 43 -2.44 -2.49 -4.37
N GLU A 44 -3.66 -2.27 -4.89
CA GLU A 44 -4.40 -1.01 -4.72
C GLU A 44 -4.68 -0.70 -3.23
N LEU A 45 -5.08 -1.71 -2.45
CA LEU A 45 -5.32 -1.53 -1.02
C LEU A 45 -4.03 -1.17 -0.26
N LEU A 46 -2.91 -1.83 -0.58
CA LEU A 46 -1.62 -1.55 0.03
C LEU A 46 -1.12 -0.15 -0.35
N ALA A 47 -1.26 0.25 -1.62
CA ALA A 47 -0.86 1.56 -2.11
C ALA A 47 -1.67 2.68 -1.41
N ALA A 48 -3.00 2.50 -1.29
CA ALA A 48 -3.86 3.45 -0.60
C ALA A 48 -3.45 3.61 0.88
N HIS A 49 -3.14 2.52 1.58
CA HIS A 49 -2.66 2.56 2.97
C HIS A 49 -1.32 3.30 3.09
N CYS A 50 -0.35 2.96 2.24
CA CYS A 50 0.94 3.67 2.20
C CYS A 50 0.77 5.17 1.96
N GLN A 51 -0.13 5.56 1.04
CA GLN A 51 -0.41 6.96 0.76
C GLN A 51 -1.01 7.68 1.97
N GLN A 52 -1.92 7.04 2.71
CA GLN A 52 -2.48 7.60 3.93
C GLN A 52 -1.40 7.89 4.99
N TRP A 53 -0.47 6.96 5.20
CA TRP A 53 0.67 7.18 6.10
C TRP A 53 1.52 8.38 5.69
N LEU A 54 1.85 8.49 4.40
CA LEU A 54 2.66 9.59 3.87
C LEU A 54 1.94 10.94 3.97
N ASN A 55 0.62 10.96 3.74
CA ASN A 55 -0.19 12.16 3.90
C ASN A 55 -0.20 12.63 5.36
N THR A 56 -0.44 11.74 6.31
CA THR A 56 -0.40 12.09 7.74
C THR A 56 0.98 12.56 8.17
N ALA A 57 2.06 11.95 7.66
CA ALA A 57 3.42 12.41 7.94
C ALA A 57 3.67 13.81 7.37
N ARG A 58 3.19 14.10 6.15
CA ARG A 58 3.27 15.42 5.52
C ARG A 58 2.53 16.48 6.33
N GLU A 59 1.28 16.23 6.70
CA GLU A 59 0.44 17.16 7.47
C GLU A 59 1.11 17.56 8.80
N ARG A 60 1.75 16.60 9.49
CA ARG A 60 2.50 16.87 10.73
C ARG A 60 3.71 17.77 10.50
N LEU A 61 4.41 17.60 9.39
CA LEU A 61 5.56 18.44 9.04
C LEU A 61 5.11 19.85 8.69
N ASP A 62 4.07 19.97 7.88
CA ASP A 62 3.57 21.27 7.42
C ASP A 62 3.08 22.11 8.61
N GLY A 63 2.28 21.52 9.52
CA GLY A 63 1.83 22.21 10.75
C GLY A 63 2.94 22.51 11.77
N ALA A 64 4.10 21.84 11.69
CA ALA A 64 5.27 22.16 12.51
C ALA A 64 6.12 23.30 11.90
N THR A 65 5.89 23.66 10.63
CA THR A 65 6.65 24.68 9.91
C THR A 65 5.95 26.04 9.80
N GLU A 66 4.70 26.17 10.27
CA GLU A 66 4.03 27.47 10.36
C GLU A 66 4.63 28.28 11.54
N PRO A 67 5.32 29.41 11.28
CA PRO A 67 5.81 30.26 12.35
C PRO A 67 4.62 30.95 13.03
N GLU A 68 4.66 31.01 14.37
CA GLU A 68 3.72 31.78 15.20
C GLU A 68 3.76 33.29 14.88
#